data_AF-A0AAV9IW69-F1
#
_entry.id   AF-A0AAV9IW69-F1
#
_cell.length_a   1.000
_cell.length_b   1.000
_cell.length_c   1.000
_cell.angle_alpha   90.00
_cell.angle_beta   90.00
_cell.angle_gamma   90.00
#
_symmetry.space_group_name_H-M   'P 1'
#
loop_
_entity.id
_entity.type
_entity.pdbx_description
1 polymer ?
#
loop_
_entity_poly.entity_id
_entity_poly.type
_entity_poly.pdbx_seq_one_letter_code
_entity_poly.pdbx_strand_id
1 'polypeptide(L)'
;MASAGLSETMGGRLGTASPTTSLELPPWLQARLPVGVVVQVRPRLRTERLAGVTLCGAADESVYACDGEQSTVSDVISGETYDFDGALVVDGSSGIEAVYMDAAFRSAVDPQGNTSGPPRLPVWSIQDAVQAVLRGLTNLVVFTYGGQCTGKTFLLSRVLQLAMEERLGGAHAEPLVRSFTVTRYFQDDAHREAEEAMVVQEDVSRRQALRQMQECLRAPPDRSASCSPHWVFRVVLDSGRSLTFADLASSSRVTPRGTQLTEDLALFTLEQGVLDDPAHLTCSPLTGALRSGLGGDAIGVVLCCLGPTHFHRENENAQTLAMARRLMEVCASLRFERPDAPKAMYHQ
;
A
#
# COMPACT_ATOMS: atom_id res chain seq x y z
N MET A 1 8.92 53.24 68.78
CA MET A 1 8.23 51.96 68.50
C MET A 1 8.78 51.49 67.16
N ALA A 2 9.86 50.69 67.18
CA ALA A 2 9.85 49.21 67.02
C ALA A 2 9.29 48.79 65.64
N SER A 3 9.87 47.94 64.81
CA SER A 3 11.15 47.18 64.74
C SER A 3 11.05 46.28 63.50
N ALA A 4 12.18 46.03 62.80
CA ALA A 4 12.50 44.85 61.96
C ALA A 4 11.57 44.50 60.76
N GLY A 5 11.99 43.95 59.61
CA GLY A 5 13.23 43.28 59.19
C GLY A 5 12.86 42.07 58.30
N LEU A 6 13.75 41.70 57.36
CA LEU A 6 13.80 40.49 56.49
C LEU A 6 12.93 40.54 55.21
N SER A 7 13.42 40.42 53.96
CA SER A 7 14.44 39.61 53.24
C SER A 7 13.88 38.34 52.58
N GLU A 8 14.21 38.22 51.28
CA GLU A 8 14.36 37.01 50.42
C GLU A 8 13.18 36.33 49.67
N THR A 9 13.24 36.52 48.33
CA THR A 9 13.33 35.50 47.26
C THR A 9 12.11 34.81 46.63
N MET A 10 12.34 34.52 45.33
CA MET A 10 11.65 33.60 44.42
C MET A 10 10.44 34.21 43.69
N GLY A 11 10.41 34.32 42.37
CA GLY A 11 10.87 33.34 41.38
C GLY A 11 9.66 32.75 40.66
N GLY A 12 8.76 33.59 40.13
CA GLY A 12 7.58 33.15 39.39
C GLY A 12 7.89 33.05 37.89
N ARG A 13 8.43 31.91 37.46
CA ARG A 13 8.54 31.53 36.05
C ARG A 13 7.14 31.54 35.40
N LEU A 14 7.07 32.12 34.22
CA LEU A 14 6.02 31.94 33.23
C LEU A 14 5.67 30.46 33.11
N GLY A 15 4.48 30.07 33.55
CA GLY A 15 3.89 28.79 33.23
C GLY A 15 3.50 28.78 31.75
N THR A 16 4.43 28.45 30.86
CA THR A 16 4.06 27.94 29.54
C THR A 16 3.43 26.58 29.78
N ALA A 17 2.11 26.55 29.85
CA ALA A 17 1.36 25.32 29.70
C ALA A 17 1.63 24.81 28.28
N SER A 18 2.59 23.89 28.15
CA SER A 18 2.72 23.06 26.96
C SER A 18 1.41 22.30 26.80
N PRO A 19 0.74 22.35 25.64
CA PRO A 19 -0.39 21.46 25.40
C PRO A 19 0.21 20.06 25.23
N THR A 20 0.26 19.28 26.30
CA THR A 20 0.31 17.82 26.22
C THR A 20 -1.06 17.35 25.74
N THR A 21 -1.38 17.62 24.48
CA THR A 21 -2.40 16.87 23.76
C THR A 21 -1.85 15.45 23.64
N SER A 22 -2.27 14.57 24.54
CA SER A 22 -2.12 13.13 24.36
C SER A 22 -2.64 12.80 22.96
N LEU A 23 -1.75 12.35 22.07
CA LEU A 23 -2.15 11.83 20.78
C LEU A 23 -3.00 10.59 21.02
N GLU A 24 -4.31 10.76 21.02
CA GLU A 24 -5.24 9.64 21.06
C GLU A 24 -5.14 8.88 19.73
N LEU A 25 -4.94 7.57 19.81
CA LEU A 25 -4.92 6.71 18.63
C LEU A 25 -6.34 6.66 18.04
N PRO A 26 -6.49 6.81 16.71
CA PRO A 26 -7.77 6.62 16.06
C PRO A 26 -8.37 5.23 16.39
N PRO A 27 -9.69 5.09 16.59
CA PRO A 27 -10.32 3.82 16.96
C PRO A 27 -10.09 2.67 15.96
N TRP A 28 -9.82 3.00 14.68
CA TRP A 28 -9.50 2.04 13.63
C TRP A 28 -8.07 1.50 13.72
N LEU A 29 -7.15 2.26 14.33
CA LEU A 29 -5.73 1.95 14.37
C LEU A 29 -5.42 1.02 15.55
N GLN A 30 -5.65 -0.27 15.33
CA GLN A 30 -5.51 -1.32 16.34
C GLN A 30 -4.12 -1.97 16.28
N ALA A 31 -3.70 -2.60 17.40
CA ALA A 31 -2.43 -3.31 17.46
C ALA A 31 -2.35 -4.50 16.48
N ARG A 32 -3.50 -5.06 16.09
CA ARG A 32 -3.61 -6.07 15.05
C ARG A 32 -4.52 -5.52 13.95
N LEU A 33 -3.97 -5.28 12.76
CA LEU A 33 -4.69 -4.66 11.66
C LEU A 33 -4.58 -5.53 10.40
N PRO A 34 -5.71 -5.98 9.80
CA PRO A 34 -5.68 -6.67 8.52
C PRO A 34 -5.02 -5.84 7.42
N VAL A 35 -4.42 -6.49 6.44
CA VAL A 35 -3.95 -5.83 5.22
C VAL A 35 -5.16 -5.26 4.47
N GLY A 36 -5.12 -3.98 4.13
CA GLY A 36 -6.14 -3.35 3.28
C GLY A 36 -6.00 -3.86 1.86
N VAL A 37 -7.06 -4.43 1.28
CA VAL A 37 -7.04 -4.95 -0.09
C VAL A 37 -7.97 -4.12 -0.96
N VAL A 38 -7.46 -3.65 -2.09
CA VAL A 38 -8.25 -3.04 -3.17
C VAL A 38 -8.27 -4.01 -4.33
N VAL A 39 -9.45 -4.42 -4.78
CA VAL A 39 -9.62 -5.17 -6.03
C VAL A 39 -10.19 -4.23 -7.08
N GLN A 40 -9.39 -3.93 -8.11
CA GLN A 40 -9.80 -3.05 -9.19
C GLN A 40 -9.80 -3.75 -10.53
N VAL A 41 -10.95 -3.72 -11.23
CA VAL A 41 -11.01 -4.05 -12.65
C VAL A 41 -10.84 -2.77 -13.45
N ARG A 42 -9.76 -2.63 -14.21
CA ARG A 42 -9.53 -1.42 -15.01
C ARG A 42 -10.49 -1.35 -16.22
N PRO A 43 -10.72 -0.16 -16.81
CA PRO A 43 -11.54 -0.07 -18.02
C PRO A 43 -10.81 -0.68 -19.23
N ARG A 44 -11.56 -1.14 -20.23
CA ARG A 44 -11.01 -1.63 -21.51
C ARG A 44 -10.32 -0.50 -22.27
N LEU A 45 -9.09 -0.75 -22.71
CA LEU A 45 -8.33 0.15 -23.56
C LEU A 45 -8.95 0.24 -24.95
N ARG A 46 -8.75 1.36 -25.65
CA ARG A 46 -9.24 1.53 -27.03
C ARG A 46 -8.75 0.42 -27.97
N THR A 47 -7.50 0.01 -27.82
CA THR A 47 -6.91 -1.09 -28.61
C THR A 47 -7.61 -2.41 -28.36
N GLU A 48 -8.03 -2.69 -27.13
CA GLU A 48 -8.76 -3.91 -26.78
C GLU A 48 -10.19 -3.91 -27.33
N ARG A 49 -10.83 -2.74 -27.41
CA ARG A 49 -12.15 -2.59 -28.02
C ARG A 49 -12.12 -2.79 -29.54
N LEU A 50 -11.05 -2.32 -30.18
CA LEU A 50 -10.89 -2.39 -31.64
C LEU A 50 -10.41 -3.76 -32.14
N ALA A 51 -9.68 -4.53 -31.31
CA ALA A 51 -9.00 -5.74 -31.76
C ALA A 51 -9.92 -6.97 -31.96
N GLY A 52 -11.20 -6.94 -31.57
CA GLY A 52 -12.13 -8.07 -31.80
C GLY A 52 -11.78 -9.39 -31.08
N VAL A 53 -10.66 -9.49 -30.36
CA VAL A 53 -10.22 -10.67 -29.57
C VAL A 53 -10.99 -10.81 -28.24
N THR A 54 -12.18 -10.23 -28.14
CA THR A 54 -13.06 -10.35 -26.97
C THR A 54 -14.31 -11.11 -27.34
N LEU A 55 -14.33 -12.40 -27.03
CA LEU A 55 -15.55 -13.18 -26.97
C LEU A 55 -16.30 -12.81 -25.67
N CYS A 56 -17.13 -11.77 -25.77
CA CYS A 56 -18.45 -11.63 -25.15
C CYS A 56 -19.24 -10.58 -25.94
N GLY A 57 -20.50 -10.89 -26.23
CA GLY A 57 -21.32 -10.33 -27.31
C GLY A 57 -21.92 -8.93 -27.13
N ALA A 58 -21.14 -7.99 -26.60
CA ALA A 58 -21.40 -6.56 -26.72
C ALA A 58 -20.05 -5.82 -26.68
N ALA A 59 -19.81 -4.91 -27.63
CA ALA A 59 -18.49 -4.35 -27.93
C ALA A 59 -17.79 -3.58 -26.77
N ASP A 60 -18.48 -3.35 -25.64
CA ASP A 60 -17.98 -2.53 -24.52
C ASP A 60 -17.93 -3.25 -23.16
N GLU A 61 -18.36 -4.50 -23.03
CA GLU A 61 -18.47 -5.14 -21.71
C GLU A 61 -17.16 -5.83 -21.28
N SER A 62 -16.87 -5.72 -19.98
CA SER A 62 -15.76 -6.39 -19.27
C SER A 62 -16.16 -7.83 -18.95
N VAL A 63 -15.19 -8.75 -18.89
CA VAL A 63 -15.44 -10.13 -18.43
C VAL A 63 -15.70 -10.22 -16.92
N TYR A 64 -15.41 -9.14 -16.19
CA TYR A 64 -15.72 -8.99 -14.77
C TYR A 64 -16.64 -7.80 -14.54
N ALA A 65 -17.65 -8.00 -13.68
CA ALA A 65 -18.47 -6.96 -13.10
C ALA A 65 -18.09 -6.78 -11.61
N CYS A 66 -18.03 -5.54 -11.14
CA CYS A 66 -17.74 -5.21 -9.76
C CYS A 66 -19.01 -4.67 -9.09
N ASP A 67 -19.32 -5.17 -7.90
CA ASP A 67 -20.29 -4.58 -7.00
C ASP A 67 -19.54 -4.08 -5.75
N GLY A 68 -19.34 -2.76 -5.69
CA GLY A 68 -18.65 -2.12 -4.58
C GLY A 68 -19.47 -2.06 -3.29
N GLU A 69 -20.80 -2.14 -3.36
CA GLU A 69 -21.66 -2.14 -2.16
C GLU A 69 -21.58 -3.50 -1.45
N GLN A 70 -21.50 -4.58 -2.22
CA GLN A 70 -21.36 -5.94 -1.70
C GLN A 70 -19.91 -6.40 -1.57
N SER A 71 -18.95 -5.60 -2.04
CA SER A 71 -17.54 -5.97 -2.17
C SER A 71 -17.36 -7.29 -2.92
N THR A 72 -18.00 -7.44 -4.09
CA THR A 72 -17.92 -8.66 -4.91
C THR A 72 -17.45 -8.39 -6.33
N VAL A 73 -16.80 -9.40 -6.91
CA VAL A 73 -16.41 -9.43 -8.32
C VAL A 73 -17.09 -10.62 -8.98
N SER A 74 -17.89 -10.42 -10.02
CA SER A 74 -18.53 -11.50 -10.77
C SER A 74 -17.83 -11.73 -12.10
N ASP A 75 -17.41 -12.97 -12.36
CA ASP A 75 -17.00 -13.42 -13.69
C ASP A 75 -18.24 -13.66 -14.54
N VAL A 76 -18.47 -12.76 -15.51
CA VAL A 76 -19.67 -12.75 -16.35
C VAL A 76 -19.74 -13.98 -17.27
N ILE A 77 -18.59 -14.64 -17.52
CA ILE A 77 -18.50 -15.77 -18.46
C ILE A 77 -18.85 -17.08 -17.76
N SER A 78 -18.27 -17.32 -16.58
CA SER A 78 -18.55 -18.54 -15.81
C SER A 78 -19.80 -18.42 -14.93
N GLY A 79 -20.22 -17.19 -14.60
CA GLY A 79 -21.22 -16.91 -13.58
C GLY A 79 -20.68 -17.04 -12.14
N GLU A 80 -19.38 -17.29 -11.95
CA GLU A 80 -18.77 -17.34 -10.62
C GLU A 80 -18.73 -15.94 -10.00
N THR A 81 -19.01 -15.85 -8.69
CA THR A 81 -18.90 -14.60 -7.92
C THR A 81 -17.87 -14.77 -6.81
N TYR A 82 -17.00 -13.78 -6.70
CA TYR A 82 -15.92 -13.72 -5.75
C TYR A 82 -16.19 -12.68 -4.68
N ASP A 83 -16.41 -13.13 -3.45
CA ASP A 83 -16.62 -12.23 -2.30
C ASP A 83 -15.29 -11.75 -1.71
N PHE A 84 -15.24 -10.45 -1.40
CA PHE A 84 -14.13 -9.76 -0.76
C PHE A 84 -14.60 -8.90 0.42
N ASP A 85 -15.35 -9.52 1.33
CA ASP A 85 -15.89 -8.82 2.49
C ASP A 85 -14.79 -8.13 3.32
N GLY A 86 -14.81 -6.80 3.37
CA GLY A 86 -13.78 -5.97 4.02
C GLY A 86 -12.69 -5.42 3.11
N ALA A 87 -12.71 -5.75 1.81
CA ALA A 87 -11.92 -5.06 0.78
C ALA A 87 -12.73 -3.95 0.10
N LEU A 88 -12.01 -3.03 -0.54
CA LEU A 88 -12.61 -2.13 -1.51
C LEU A 88 -12.63 -2.80 -2.89
N VAL A 89 -13.82 -3.00 -3.45
CA VAL A 89 -13.98 -3.50 -4.83
C VAL A 89 -14.49 -2.37 -5.70
N VAL A 90 -13.75 -2.07 -6.77
CA VAL A 90 -14.07 -0.97 -7.68
C VAL A 90 -13.86 -1.36 -9.13
N ASP A 91 -14.71 -0.79 -9.98
CA ASP A 91 -14.55 -0.90 -11.43
C ASP A 91 -13.66 0.23 -11.99
N GLY A 92 -13.53 0.24 -13.31
CA GLY A 92 -12.77 1.25 -14.03
C GLY A 92 -13.46 2.60 -14.17
N SER A 93 -14.72 2.73 -13.72
CA SER A 93 -15.49 3.96 -13.74
C SER A 93 -15.36 4.75 -12.44
N SER A 94 -15.01 4.05 -11.36
CA SER A 94 -14.71 4.62 -10.04
C SER A 94 -13.53 5.60 -10.12
N GLY A 95 -13.70 6.78 -9.51
CA GLY A 95 -12.63 7.78 -9.42
C GLY A 95 -11.49 7.29 -8.54
N ILE A 96 -10.25 7.67 -8.88
CA ILE A 96 -9.06 7.31 -8.07
C ILE A 96 -9.16 7.88 -6.65
N GLU A 97 -9.80 9.04 -6.50
CA GLU A 97 -10.07 9.63 -5.19
C GLU A 97 -10.89 8.69 -4.31
N ALA A 98 -11.85 7.95 -4.88
CA ALA A 98 -12.63 6.95 -4.14
C ALA A 98 -11.73 5.79 -3.64
N VAL A 99 -10.74 5.37 -4.43
CA VAL A 99 -9.76 4.37 -3.99
C VAL A 99 -8.93 4.84 -2.80
N TYR A 100 -8.61 6.14 -2.76
CA TYR A 100 -7.78 6.71 -1.71
C TYR A 100 -8.56 7.04 -0.42
N MET A 101 -9.76 7.62 -0.58
CA MET A 101 -10.57 8.21 0.49
C MET A 101 -11.69 7.29 0.99
N ASP A 102 -12.36 6.60 0.05
CA ASP A 102 -13.63 5.89 0.33
C ASP A 102 -13.41 4.40 0.63
N ALA A 103 -12.16 3.94 0.60
CA ALA A 103 -11.82 2.59 1.01
C ALA A 103 -12.27 2.34 2.46
N ALA A 104 -13.16 1.38 2.67
CA ALA A 104 -13.71 1.02 3.96
C ALA A 104 -13.10 -0.30 4.46
N PHE A 105 -11.77 -0.34 4.59
CA PHE A 105 -11.08 -1.54 5.06
C PHE A 105 -11.47 -1.83 6.51
N ARG A 106 -11.79 -3.08 6.84
CA ARG A 106 -12.18 -3.45 8.21
C ARG A 106 -10.96 -3.54 9.12
N SER A 107 -11.06 -2.96 10.31
CA SER A 107 -9.97 -2.99 11.31
C SER A 107 -9.81 -4.33 12.05
N ALA A 108 -10.73 -5.27 11.93
CA ALA A 108 -10.64 -6.58 12.58
C ALA A 108 -11.29 -7.70 11.76
N VAL A 109 -10.81 -8.92 11.94
CA VAL A 109 -11.48 -10.15 11.50
C VAL A 109 -12.42 -10.57 12.62
N ASP A 110 -13.71 -10.78 12.34
CA ASP A 110 -14.65 -11.29 13.34
C ASP A 110 -14.17 -12.69 13.82
N PRO A 111 -13.76 -12.88 15.08
CA PRO A 111 -13.20 -14.13 15.54
C PRO A 111 -14.21 -15.28 15.59
N GLN A 112 -15.52 -15.00 15.50
CA GLN A 112 -16.56 -16.00 15.76
C GLN A 112 -17.44 -16.36 14.57
N GLY A 113 -17.29 -15.72 13.40
CA GLY A 113 -18.11 -16.04 12.22
C GLY A 113 -19.62 -16.02 12.49
N ASN A 114 -20.06 -15.30 13.54
CA ASN A 114 -21.45 -15.27 13.95
C ASN A 114 -22.18 -14.28 13.05
N THR A 115 -22.96 -14.82 12.10
CA THR A 115 -23.77 -14.09 11.12
C THR A 115 -24.96 -13.33 11.72
N SER A 116 -25.00 -13.12 13.04
CA SER A 116 -26.07 -12.37 13.71
C SER A 116 -25.72 -10.88 13.87
N GLY A 117 -25.77 -10.16 12.75
CA GLY A 117 -25.73 -8.69 12.68
C GLY A 117 -24.33 -8.07 12.87
N PRO A 118 -23.87 -7.14 12.02
CA PRO A 118 -22.48 -6.72 12.06
C PRO A 118 -22.22 -5.88 13.32
N PRO A 119 -21.26 -6.25 14.20
CA PRO A 119 -20.58 -5.23 14.96
C PRO A 119 -20.00 -4.24 13.92
N ARG A 120 -20.35 -2.96 14.02
CA ARG A 120 -19.77 -1.90 13.16
C ARG A 120 -18.30 -1.77 13.53
N LEU A 121 -17.47 -2.66 13.00
CA LEU A 121 -16.03 -2.58 13.13
C LEU A 121 -15.60 -1.24 12.53
N PRO A 122 -14.68 -0.51 13.17
CA PRO A 122 -14.17 0.70 12.59
C PRO A 122 -13.54 0.39 11.23
N VAL A 123 -13.81 1.25 10.26
CA VAL A 123 -13.27 1.17 8.91
C VAL A 123 -12.19 2.24 8.74
N TRP A 124 -11.26 1.99 7.83
CA TRP A 124 -10.17 2.90 7.51
C TRP A 124 -9.83 2.86 6.03
N SER A 125 -9.26 3.95 5.54
CA SER A 125 -8.88 4.17 4.13
C SER A 125 -7.37 4.28 3.95
N ILE A 126 -6.91 4.34 2.70
CA ILE A 126 -5.50 4.64 2.40
C ILE A 126 -5.14 6.02 2.94
N GLN A 127 -6.05 7.00 2.85
CA GLN A 127 -5.87 8.32 3.43
C GLN A 127 -5.64 8.25 4.94
N ASP A 128 -6.47 7.50 5.67
CA ASP A 128 -6.32 7.34 7.12
C ASP A 128 -4.94 6.79 7.50
N ALA A 129 -4.48 5.79 6.76
CA ALA A 129 -3.14 5.21 6.94
C ALA A 129 -2.03 6.22 6.67
N VAL A 130 -2.12 7.01 5.60
CA VAL A 130 -1.16 8.09 5.30
C VAL A 130 -1.16 9.13 6.41
N GLN A 131 -2.34 9.56 6.89
CA GLN A 131 -2.44 10.51 7.99
C GLN A 131 -1.83 9.96 9.29
N ALA A 132 -1.97 8.66 9.57
CA ALA A 132 -1.32 8.03 10.71
C ALA A 132 0.21 8.08 10.61
N VAL A 133 0.78 7.88 9.42
CA VAL A 133 2.22 8.03 9.17
C VAL A 133 2.68 9.49 9.32
N LEU A 134 1.94 10.44 8.74
CA LEU A 134 2.24 11.88 8.86
C LEU A 134 2.18 12.36 10.31
N ARG A 135 1.30 11.78 11.14
CA ARG A 135 1.24 12.02 12.60
C ARG A 135 2.32 11.28 13.40
N GLY A 136 3.17 10.49 12.76
CA GLY A 136 4.27 9.77 13.41
C GLY A 136 3.85 8.49 14.15
N LEU A 137 2.64 7.97 13.92
CA LEU A 137 2.06 6.86 14.69
C LEU A 137 2.57 5.48 14.24
N THR A 138 2.83 5.30 12.95
CA THR A 138 3.17 3.99 12.36
C THR A 138 3.84 4.16 10.99
N ASN A 139 4.20 3.05 10.35
CA ASN A 139 4.70 2.98 8.98
C ASN A 139 3.60 2.48 8.03
N LEU A 140 3.74 2.76 6.74
CA LEU A 140 2.83 2.27 5.69
C LEU A 140 3.61 1.64 4.56
N VAL A 141 3.12 0.51 4.06
CA VAL A 141 3.56 -0.14 2.83
C VAL A 141 2.35 -0.31 1.91
N VAL A 142 2.41 0.28 0.72
CA VAL A 142 1.41 0.11 -0.34
C VAL A 142 2.09 -0.53 -1.54
N PHE A 143 1.54 -1.62 -2.08
CA PHE A 143 2.10 -2.21 -3.29
C PHE A 143 1.03 -2.74 -4.25
N THR A 144 1.39 -2.86 -5.52
CA THR A 144 0.48 -3.38 -6.55
C THR A 144 0.69 -4.86 -6.79
N TYR A 145 -0.36 -5.59 -7.14
CA TYR A 145 -0.25 -6.96 -7.64
C TYR A 145 -1.22 -7.21 -8.79
N GLY A 146 -0.86 -8.09 -9.71
CA GLY A 146 -1.68 -8.47 -10.87
C GLY A 146 -0.87 -8.58 -12.16
N GLY A 147 -1.56 -8.98 -13.23
CA GLY A 147 -0.93 -9.29 -14.50
C GLY A 147 -0.63 -8.11 -15.42
N GLN A 148 -0.38 -8.39 -16.71
CA GLN A 148 0.26 -7.44 -17.61
C GLN A 148 -0.79 -6.48 -18.14
N CYS A 149 -0.44 -5.20 -18.14
CA CYS A 149 -1.33 -4.14 -18.57
C CYS A 149 -2.66 -4.17 -17.80
N THR A 150 -2.70 -4.48 -16.50
CA THR A 150 -3.93 -4.42 -15.68
C THR A 150 -4.13 -3.06 -14.99
N GLY A 151 -3.19 -2.12 -15.14
CA GLY A 151 -3.30 -0.76 -14.60
C GLY A 151 -2.53 -0.50 -13.31
N LYS A 152 -1.74 -1.48 -12.81
CA LYS A 152 -0.90 -1.38 -11.59
C LYS A 152 -0.16 -0.04 -11.45
N THR A 153 0.78 0.22 -12.35
CA THR A 153 1.61 1.43 -12.34
C THR A 153 0.78 2.71 -12.40
N PHE A 154 -0.31 2.72 -13.19
CA PHE A 154 -1.20 3.87 -13.28
C PHE A 154 -1.88 4.14 -11.94
N LEU A 155 -2.49 3.12 -11.34
CA LEU A 155 -3.19 3.24 -10.06
C LEU A 155 -2.23 3.67 -8.94
N LEU A 156 -1.08 3.00 -8.82
CA LEU A 156 -0.08 3.35 -7.80
C LEU A 156 0.42 4.77 -7.96
N SER A 157 0.72 5.22 -9.19
CA SER A 157 1.21 6.58 -9.43
C SER A 157 0.25 7.66 -8.92
N ARG A 158 -1.05 7.35 -8.91
CA ARG A 158 -2.12 8.25 -8.49
C ARG A 158 -2.35 8.21 -6.98
N VAL A 159 -2.36 7.02 -6.39
CA VAL A 159 -2.36 6.86 -4.92
C VAL A 159 -1.16 7.56 -4.30
N LEU A 160 0.01 7.36 -4.90
CA LEU A 160 1.27 8.00 -4.50
C LEU A 160 1.19 9.52 -4.62
N GLN A 161 0.61 10.05 -5.71
CA GLN A 161 0.40 11.49 -5.86
C GLN A 161 -0.45 12.05 -4.71
N LEU A 162 -1.61 11.45 -4.45
CA LEU A 162 -2.51 11.87 -3.37
C LEU A 162 -1.81 11.80 -2.01
N ALA A 163 -1.12 10.70 -1.71
CA ALA A 163 -0.40 10.53 -0.46
C ALA A 163 0.72 11.57 -0.22
N MET A 164 1.43 11.96 -1.28
CA MET A 164 2.51 12.94 -1.19
C MET A 164 2.01 14.39 -1.12
N GLU A 165 0.79 14.65 -1.61
CA GLU A 165 0.11 15.94 -1.55
C GLU A 165 -0.76 16.10 -0.29
N GLU A 166 -1.02 15.00 0.44
CA GLU A 166 -1.82 14.95 1.66
C GLU A 166 -1.32 15.96 2.70
N ARG A 167 -2.25 16.61 3.41
CA ARG A 167 -1.91 17.59 4.44
C ARG A 167 -2.56 17.22 5.76
N LEU A 168 -1.81 17.39 6.84
CA LEU A 168 -2.40 17.42 8.18
C LEU A 168 -3.25 18.69 8.30
N GLY A 169 -4.55 18.54 8.58
CA GLY A 169 -5.40 19.69 8.90
C GLY A 169 -4.93 20.37 10.19
N GLY A 170 -5.14 21.69 10.31
CA GLY A 170 -4.85 22.48 11.52
C GLY A 170 -3.48 23.14 11.56
N ALA A 171 -2.98 23.44 12.76
CA ALA A 171 -1.71 24.15 13.01
C ALA A 171 -0.46 23.23 13.04
N HIS A 172 -0.58 22.00 12.54
CA HIS A 172 0.56 21.08 12.48
C HIS A 172 1.52 21.51 11.37
N ALA A 173 2.81 21.58 11.69
CA ALA A 173 3.84 21.73 10.67
C ALA A 173 3.83 20.50 9.76
N GLU A 174 4.01 20.71 8.44
CA GLU A 174 4.17 19.58 7.53
C GLU A 174 5.45 18.81 7.90
N PRO A 175 5.39 17.47 8.06
CA PRO A 175 6.56 16.69 8.39
C PRO A 175 7.59 16.76 7.27
N LEU A 176 8.85 16.94 7.66
CA LEU A 176 9.96 17.02 6.72
C LEU A 176 10.35 15.62 6.24
N VAL A 177 10.71 15.47 4.97
CA VAL A 177 11.29 14.22 4.48
C VAL A 177 12.77 14.22 4.80
N ARG A 178 13.19 13.28 5.64
CA ARG A 178 14.59 13.09 6.02
C ARG A 178 15.37 12.32 5.00
N SER A 179 14.78 11.28 4.44
CA SER A 179 15.39 10.56 3.35
C SER A 179 14.37 10.06 2.35
N PHE A 180 14.80 10.02 1.10
CA PHE A 180 14.07 9.43 -0.01
C PHE A 180 14.97 8.43 -0.71
N THR A 181 14.47 7.22 -0.89
CA THR A 181 15.17 6.13 -1.56
C THR A 181 14.32 5.54 -2.66
N VAL A 182 14.94 5.27 -3.81
CA VAL A 182 14.36 4.46 -4.88
C VAL A 182 15.24 3.24 -5.08
N THR A 183 14.67 2.06 -4.87
CA THR A 183 15.34 0.79 -5.10
C THR A 183 14.67 0.06 -6.25
N ARG A 184 15.48 -0.42 -7.18
CA ARG A 184 15.07 -1.27 -8.28
C ARG A 184 15.40 -2.73 -7.93
N TYR A 185 14.42 -3.61 -8.02
CA TYR A 185 14.61 -5.06 -7.87
C TYR A 185 14.40 -5.72 -9.23
N PHE A 186 15.31 -6.59 -9.64
CA PHE A 186 15.26 -7.23 -10.96
C PHE A 186 15.99 -8.55 -10.96
N GLN A 187 15.77 -9.36 -11.99
CA GLN A 187 16.52 -10.59 -12.20
C GLN A 187 17.70 -10.32 -13.14
N ASP A 188 18.91 -10.63 -12.65
CA ASP A 188 20.15 -10.48 -13.41
C ASP A 188 20.31 -11.57 -14.50
N ASP A 189 21.37 -11.46 -15.30
CA ASP A 189 21.68 -12.43 -16.37
C ASP A 189 21.99 -13.84 -15.85
N ALA A 190 22.29 -13.98 -14.56
CA ALA A 190 22.51 -15.26 -13.89
C ALA A 190 21.23 -15.82 -13.25
N HIS A 191 20.07 -15.25 -13.57
CA HIS A 191 18.77 -15.60 -13.01
C HIS A 191 18.67 -15.44 -11.48
N ARG A 192 19.47 -14.53 -10.90
CA ARG A 192 19.42 -14.19 -9.48
C ARG A 192 18.71 -12.88 -9.30
N GLU A 193 18.01 -12.74 -8.18
CA GLU A 193 17.45 -11.45 -7.81
C GLU A 193 18.57 -10.51 -7.34
N ALA A 194 18.57 -9.33 -7.93
CA ALA A 194 19.47 -8.23 -7.60
C ALA A 194 18.65 -7.02 -7.15
N GLU A 195 19.24 -6.22 -6.27
CA GLU A 195 18.72 -4.92 -5.85
C GLU A 195 19.72 -3.82 -6.18
N GLU A 196 19.21 -2.68 -6.64
CA GLU A 196 20.01 -1.51 -6.98
C GLU A 196 19.36 -0.25 -6.44
N ALA A 197 20.10 0.47 -5.58
CA ALA A 197 19.69 1.79 -5.10
C ALA A 197 19.94 2.82 -6.21
N MET A 198 18.85 3.27 -6.84
CA MET A 198 18.87 4.20 -7.97
C MET A 198 18.98 5.66 -7.51
N VAL A 199 18.33 5.98 -6.40
CA VAL A 199 18.29 7.32 -5.84
C VAL A 199 18.37 7.22 -4.33
N VAL A 200 19.27 8.00 -3.72
CA VAL A 200 19.34 8.21 -2.27
C VAL A 200 19.53 9.71 -2.07
N GLN A 201 18.56 10.35 -1.41
CA GLN A 201 18.60 11.78 -1.13
C GLN A 201 18.17 12.04 0.31
N GLU A 202 18.75 13.07 0.92
CA GLU A 202 18.43 13.52 2.27
C GLU A 202 17.80 14.91 2.24
N ASP A 203 16.95 15.19 3.23
CA ASP A 203 16.31 16.50 3.46
C ASP A 203 15.65 17.10 2.19
N VAL A 204 14.92 16.26 1.45
CA VAL A 204 14.20 16.66 0.23
C VAL A 204 12.78 17.15 0.52
N SER A 205 12.17 17.91 -0.39
CA SER A 205 10.74 18.19 -0.29
C SER A 205 9.89 17.01 -0.79
N ARG A 206 8.69 16.82 -0.23
CA ARG A 206 7.71 15.84 -0.75
C ARG A 206 7.43 15.98 -2.25
N ARG A 207 7.41 17.22 -2.75
CA ARG A 207 7.25 17.54 -4.19
C ARG A 207 8.45 17.13 -5.05
N GLN A 208 9.66 17.12 -4.51
CA GLN A 208 10.85 16.62 -5.22
C GLN A 208 10.83 15.09 -5.26
N ALA A 209 10.54 14.44 -4.13
CA ALA A 209 10.38 12.99 -4.07
C ALA A 209 9.29 12.49 -5.03
N LEU A 210 8.11 13.12 -5.03
CA LEU A 210 7.02 12.81 -5.96
C LEU A 210 7.45 12.90 -7.43
N ARG A 211 8.19 13.96 -7.81
CA ARG A 211 8.69 14.14 -9.17
C ARG A 211 9.62 13.00 -9.58
N GLN A 212 10.56 12.63 -8.72
CA GLN A 212 11.50 11.53 -8.99
C GLN A 212 10.79 10.18 -9.07
N MET A 213 9.83 9.90 -8.19
CA MET A 213 9.00 8.69 -8.28
C MET A 213 8.28 8.61 -9.64
N GLN A 214 7.67 9.72 -10.08
CA GLN A 214 6.97 9.77 -11.37
C GLN A 214 7.92 9.64 -12.57
N GLU A 215 9.16 10.12 -12.46
CA GLU A 215 10.18 9.95 -13.49
C GLU A 215 10.60 8.47 -13.61
N CYS A 216 10.84 7.78 -12.49
CA CYS A 216 11.15 6.35 -12.49
C CYS A 216 10.02 5.51 -13.10
N LEU A 217 8.75 5.77 -12.71
CA LEU A 217 7.59 5.04 -13.25
C LEU A 217 7.34 5.30 -14.74
N ARG A 218 7.85 6.40 -15.29
CA ARG A 218 7.76 6.72 -16.72
C ARG A 218 8.97 6.24 -17.53
N ALA A 219 10.04 5.82 -16.85
CA ALA A 219 11.24 5.36 -17.53
C ALA A 219 10.90 4.14 -18.39
N PRO A 220 11.36 4.09 -19.65
CA PRO A 220 11.16 2.91 -20.48
C PRO A 220 11.84 1.70 -19.82
N PRO A 221 11.27 0.49 -19.94
CA PRO A 221 11.90 -0.71 -19.40
C PRO A 221 13.31 -0.85 -19.98
N ASP A 222 14.26 -1.13 -19.08
CA ASP A 222 15.65 -1.35 -19.44
C ASP A 222 15.74 -2.58 -20.34
N ARG A 223 16.26 -2.40 -21.56
CA ARG A 223 16.34 -3.48 -22.56
C ARG A 223 17.38 -4.55 -22.19
N SER A 224 18.20 -4.30 -21.17
CA SER A 224 19.23 -5.22 -20.71
C SER A 224 18.74 -6.24 -19.68
N ALA A 225 17.61 -6.01 -19.02
CA ALA A 225 17.08 -6.94 -18.02
C ALA A 225 16.23 -8.04 -18.67
N SER A 226 16.35 -9.27 -18.16
CA SER A 226 15.58 -10.43 -18.64
C SER A 226 14.09 -10.36 -18.26
N CYS A 227 13.75 -9.58 -17.23
CA CYS A 227 12.40 -9.30 -16.77
C CYS A 227 12.16 -7.80 -16.53
N SER A 228 10.89 -7.39 -16.42
CA SER A 228 10.57 -6.02 -16.02
C SER A 228 10.91 -5.81 -14.54
N PRO A 229 11.56 -4.71 -14.15
CA PRO A 229 11.94 -4.49 -12.75
C PRO A 229 10.73 -4.16 -11.86
N HIS A 230 10.89 -4.42 -10.56
CA HIS A 230 10.05 -3.89 -9.50
C HIS A 230 10.67 -2.61 -8.96
N TRP A 231 9.83 -1.63 -8.61
CA TRP A 231 10.28 -0.36 -8.06
C TRP A 231 9.75 -0.19 -6.65
N VAL A 232 10.64 0.06 -5.69
CA VAL A 232 10.27 0.38 -4.30
C VAL A 232 10.73 1.80 -3.99
N PHE A 233 9.76 2.65 -3.66
CA PHE A 233 9.95 4.04 -3.26
C PHE A 233 9.75 4.14 -1.75
N ARG A 234 10.75 4.63 -1.03
CA ARG A 234 10.69 4.80 0.42
C ARG A 234 10.94 6.25 0.81
N VAL A 235 10.01 6.83 1.54
CA VAL A 235 10.08 8.19 2.11
C VAL A 235 10.12 8.06 3.62
N VAL A 236 11.21 8.49 4.25
CA VAL A 236 11.34 8.54 5.71
C VAL A 236 11.13 9.98 6.17
N LEU A 237 10.24 10.16 7.14
CA LEU A 237 9.91 11.45 7.73
C LEU A 237 10.83 11.75 8.92
N ASP A 238 10.84 13.01 9.36
CA ASP A 238 11.52 13.48 10.57
C ASP A 238 11.05 12.81 11.87
N SER A 239 9.82 12.30 11.89
CA SER A 239 9.30 11.43 12.95
C SER A 239 9.97 10.04 13.00
N GLY A 240 10.76 9.67 11.98
CA GLY A 240 11.34 8.33 11.81
C GLY A 240 10.37 7.32 11.20
N ARG A 241 9.11 7.71 10.95
CA ARG A 241 8.13 6.86 10.24
C ARG A 241 8.31 6.95 8.73
N SER A 242 7.88 5.91 8.02
CA SER A 242 8.05 5.84 6.57
C SER A 242 6.78 5.50 5.78
N LEU A 243 6.68 6.11 4.60
CA LEU A 243 5.79 5.71 3.52
C LEU A 243 6.58 4.90 2.50
N THR A 244 6.18 3.65 2.25
CA THR A 244 6.76 2.79 1.22
C THR A 244 5.72 2.49 0.16
N PHE A 245 6.05 2.74 -1.11
CA PHE A 245 5.23 2.40 -2.28
C PHE A 245 6.00 1.44 -3.17
N ALA A 246 5.39 0.35 -3.62
CA ALA A 246 6.03 -0.58 -4.55
C ALA A 246 5.19 -0.87 -5.80
N ASP A 247 5.76 -0.57 -6.96
CA ASP A 247 5.23 -0.99 -8.27
C ASP A 247 5.85 -2.32 -8.62
N LEU A 248 5.04 -3.38 -8.59
CA LEU A 248 5.51 -4.71 -8.91
C LEU A 248 5.36 -5.00 -10.39
N ALA A 249 6.32 -5.73 -10.94
CA ALA A 249 6.25 -6.27 -12.29
C ALA A 249 5.05 -7.21 -12.46
N SER A 250 4.85 -7.66 -13.69
CA SER A 250 3.72 -8.51 -14.02
C SER A 250 3.87 -9.92 -13.46
N SER A 251 2.81 -10.47 -12.84
CA SER A 251 2.72 -11.90 -12.53
C SER A 251 2.39 -12.77 -13.76
N SER A 252 2.29 -12.17 -14.94
CA SER A 252 1.99 -12.87 -16.19
C SER A 252 3.08 -13.86 -16.56
N ARG A 253 2.67 -15.09 -16.90
CA ARG A 253 3.55 -16.10 -17.51
C ARG A 253 3.53 -16.05 -19.04
N VAL A 254 2.57 -15.34 -19.61
CA VAL A 254 2.36 -15.21 -21.05
C VAL A 254 1.96 -13.77 -21.35
N THR A 255 2.44 -13.20 -22.46
CA THR A 255 2.00 -11.88 -22.93
C THR A 255 0.71 -11.98 -23.75
N PRO A 256 -0.04 -10.89 -23.97
CA PRO A 256 -1.19 -10.90 -24.90
C PRO A 256 -0.87 -11.33 -26.34
N ARG A 257 0.42 -11.39 -26.71
CA ARG A 257 0.90 -11.89 -28.01
C ARG A 257 1.26 -13.38 -28.01
N GLY A 258 1.03 -14.08 -26.89
CA GLY A 258 1.35 -15.51 -26.73
C GLY A 258 2.82 -15.80 -26.42
N THR A 259 3.64 -14.78 -26.16
CA THR A 259 5.05 -14.98 -25.78
C THR A 259 5.14 -15.42 -24.33
N GLN A 260 5.78 -16.55 -24.05
CA GLN A 260 6.09 -16.98 -22.69
C GLN A 260 7.07 -16.02 -22.04
N LEU A 261 6.80 -15.67 -20.79
CA LEU A 261 7.64 -14.85 -19.95
C LEU A 261 8.39 -15.76 -18.96
N THR A 262 9.66 -15.43 -18.70
CA THR A 262 10.42 -16.08 -17.63
C THR A 262 9.72 -15.85 -16.31
N GLU A 263 9.63 -16.89 -15.48
CA GLU A 263 9.06 -16.77 -14.13
C GLU A 263 9.90 -15.81 -13.30
N ASP A 264 9.24 -14.80 -12.76
CA ASP A 264 9.84 -13.87 -11.82
C ASP A 264 9.89 -14.53 -10.44
N LEU A 265 11.09 -14.95 -10.04
CA LEU A 265 11.32 -15.66 -8.77
C LEU A 265 10.88 -14.84 -7.55
N ALA A 266 10.96 -13.50 -7.62
CA ALA A 266 10.57 -12.64 -6.52
C ALA A 266 9.04 -12.63 -6.35
N LEU A 267 8.30 -12.57 -7.45
CA LEU A 267 6.83 -12.70 -7.44
C LEU A 267 6.39 -14.10 -7.02
N PHE A 268 7.05 -15.14 -7.52
CA PHE A 268 6.76 -16.51 -7.11
C PHE A 268 6.97 -16.67 -5.60
N THR A 269 8.07 -16.14 -5.05
CA THR A 269 8.36 -16.17 -3.62
C THR A 269 7.32 -15.40 -2.81
N LEU A 270 6.88 -14.24 -3.30
CA LEU A 270 5.80 -13.46 -2.69
C LEU A 270 4.48 -14.25 -2.66
N GLU A 271 4.13 -14.90 -3.77
CA GLU A 271 2.93 -15.73 -3.88
C GLU A 271 2.98 -16.91 -2.90
N GLN A 272 4.09 -17.65 -2.85
CA GLN A 272 4.29 -18.72 -1.87
C GLN A 272 4.23 -18.20 -0.42
N GLY A 273 4.77 -17.00 -0.17
CA GLY A 273 4.76 -16.34 1.13
C GLY A 273 3.37 -15.99 1.65
N VAL A 274 2.48 -15.59 0.73
CA VAL A 274 1.12 -15.18 1.08
C VAL A 274 0.18 -16.38 1.08
N LEU A 275 0.25 -17.22 0.04
CA LEU A 275 -0.67 -18.34 -0.18
C LEU A 275 -0.37 -19.52 0.74
N ASP A 276 0.90 -19.82 0.99
CA ASP A 276 1.30 -21.10 1.57
C ASP A 276 2.03 -20.93 2.92
N ASP A 277 3.24 -20.36 2.93
CA ASP A 277 4.09 -20.26 4.13
C ASP A 277 4.74 -18.87 4.27
N PRO A 278 4.37 -18.07 5.29
CA PRO A 278 4.96 -16.76 5.57
C PRO A 278 6.48 -16.73 5.69
N ALA A 279 7.14 -17.86 5.95
CA ALA A 279 8.59 -17.96 5.96
C ALA A 279 9.21 -17.52 4.61
N HIS A 280 8.51 -17.76 3.50
CA HIS A 280 8.96 -17.35 2.16
C HIS A 280 9.07 -15.83 2.00
N LEU A 281 8.38 -15.02 2.83
CA LEU A 281 8.53 -13.56 2.80
C LEU A 281 9.94 -13.07 3.19
N THR A 282 10.80 -13.97 3.66
CA THR A 282 12.21 -13.68 3.99
C THR A 282 13.22 -14.22 2.96
N CYS A 283 12.74 -14.93 1.93
CA CYS A 283 13.61 -15.64 0.99
C CYS A 283 14.14 -14.76 -0.14
N SER A 284 13.63 -13.54 -0.31
CA SER A 284 14.02 -12.66 -1.41
C SER A 284 14.21 -11.20 -0.96
N PRO A 285 15.12 -10.44 -1.58
CA PRO A 285 15.28 -9.00 -1.33
C PRO A 285 13.96 -8.22 -1.46
N LEU A 286 13.17 -8.46 -2.52
CA LEU A 286 11.88 -7.81 -2.74
C LEU A 286 10.88 -8.13 -1.63
N THR A 287 10.70 -9.42 -1.30
CA THR A 287 9.77 -9.79 -0.22
C THR A 287 10.25 -9.25 1.12
N GLY A 288 11.57 -9.17 1.35
CA GLY A 288 12.16 -8.52 2.51
C GLY A 288 11.75 -7.04 2.63
N ALA A 289 11.73 -6.31 1.51
CA ALA A 289 11.29 -4.91 1.45
C ALA A 289 9.78 -4.74 1.72
N LEU A 290 8.96 -5.72 1.37
CA LEU A 290 7.50 -5.68 1.56
C LEU A 290 7.03 -6.26 2.89
N ARG A 291 7.86 -7.09 3.55
CA ARG A 291 7.50 -7.89 4.72
C ARG A 291 6.88 -7.09 5.86
N SER A 292 7.33 -5.85 6.10
CA SER A 292 6.77 -5.03 7.18
C SER A 292 5.28 -4.77 7.02
N GLY A 293 4.78 -4.68 5.77
CA GLY A 293 3.35 -4.55 5.46
C GLY A 293 2.60 -5.89 5.33
N LEU A 294 3.30 -7.02 5.32
CA LEU A 294 2.72 -8.36 5.15
C LEU A 294 2.84 -9.17 6.45
N GLY A 295 2.13 -8.71 7.48
CA GLY A 295 2.15 -9.34 8.81
C GLY A 295 3.27 -8.83 9.74
N GLY A 296 4.02 -7.82 9.30
CA GLY A 296 5.05 -7.14 10.08
C GLY A 296 4.50 -6.01 10.96
N ASP A 297 5.27 -4.93 11.08
CA ASP A 297 5.04 -3.80 12.00
C ASP A 297 4.55 -2.52 11.30
N ALA A 298 4.18 -2.59 10.02
CA ALA A 298 3.62 -1.49 9.24
C ALA A 298 2.18 -1.79 8.81
N ILE A 299 1.39 -0.75 8.57
CA ILE A 299 0.11 -0.90 7.86
C ILE A 299 0.41 -1.38 6.44
N GLY A 300 -0.22 -2.48 6.03
CA GLY A 300 -0.13 -2.99 4.67
C GLY A 300 -1.36 -2.63 3.85
N VAL A 301 -1.15 -2.21 2.60
CA VAL A 301 -2.21 -2.07 1.59
C VAL A 301 -1.76 -2.71 0.28
N VAL A 302 -2.64 -3.49 -0.35
CA VAL A 302 -2.37 -4.12 -1.64
C VAL A 302 -3.40 -3.71 -2.67
N LEU A 303 -2.92 -3.28 -3.83
CA LEU A 303 -3.71 -2.88 -4.97
C LEU A 303 -3.74 -4.00 -6.02
N CYS A 304 -4.71 -4.90 -5.90
CA CYS A 304 -4.92 -6.04 -6.78
C CYS A 304 -5.64 -5.61 -8.06
N CYS A 305 -4.91 -5.56 -9.18
CA CYS A 305 -5.39 -5.03 -10.45
C CYS A 305 -5.74 -6.15 -11.43
N LEU A 306 -7.01 -6.22 -11.83
CA LEU A 306 -7.56 -7.18 -12.77
C LEU A 306 -7.69 -6.57 -14.17
N GLY A 307 -7.43 -7.41 -15.17
CA GLY A 307 -7.66 -7.04 -16.56
C GLY A 307 -9.08 -7.41 -17.04
N PRO A 308 -9.73 -6.60 -17.87
CA PRO A 308 -11.13 -6.79 -18.24
C PRO A 308 -11.35 -7.76 -19.41
N THR A 309 -10.29 -8.39 -19.94
CA THR A 309 -10.37 -9.20 -21.17
C THR A 309 -10.34 -10.71 -20.90
N HIS A 310 -10.77 -11.50 -21.89
CA HIS A 310 -10.72 -12.95 -21.84
C HIS A 310 -9.30 -13.49 -21.62
N PHE A 311 -8.30 -12.84 -22.24
CA PHE A 311 -6.90 -13.16 -22.03
C PHE A 311 -6.51 -13.04 -20.54
N HIS A 312 -6.85 -11.91 -19.91
CA HIS A 312 -6.56 -11.67 -18.49
C HIS A 312 -7.28 -12.69 -17.61
N ARG A 313 -8.55 -12.99 -17.92
CA ARG A 313 -9.35 -14.00 -17.21
C ARG A 313 -8.67 -15.37 -17.21
N GLU A 314 -8.23 -15.84 -18.37
CA GLU A 314 -7.65 -17.19 -18.51
C GLU A 314 -6.24 -17.31 -17.94
N ASN A 315 -5.45 -16.23 -17.97
CA ASN A 315 -4.01 -16.33 -17.71
C ASN A 315 -3.56 -15.70 -16.37
N GLU A 316 -4.32 -14.76 -15.80
CA GLU A 316 -3.77 -13.85 -14.77
C GLU A 316 -4.73 -13.56 -13.60
N ASN A 317 -6.02 -13.41 -13.89
CA ASN A 317 -6.97 -12.89 -12.91
C ASN A 317 -7.31 -13.91 -11.82
N ALA A 318 -7.37 -15.21 -12.11
CA ALA A 318 -7.64 -16.24 -11.10
C ALA A 318 -6.60 -16.21 -9.97
N GLN A 319 -5.31 -16.08 -10.31
CA GLN A 319 -4.23 -15.95 -9.35
C GLN A 319 -4.32 -14.64 -8.57
N THR A 320 -4.65 -13.53 -9.26
CA THR A 320 -4.84 -12.22 -8.63
C THR A 320 -5.97 -12.23 -7.61
N LEU A 321 -7.10 -12.87 -7.93
CA LEU A 321 -8.24 -13.04 -7.02
C LEU A 321 -7.90 -13.92 -5.82
N ALA A 322 -7.17 -15.02 -6.03
CA ALA A 322 -6.70 -15.89 -4.94
C ALA A 322 -5.75 -15.17 -3.99
N MET A 323 -4.79 -14.41 -4.54
CA MET A 323 -3.87 -13.57 -3.77
C MET A 323 -4.63 -12.51 -2.96
N ALA A 324 -5.57 -11.80 -3.59
CA ALA A 324 -6.38 -10.78 -2.93
C ALA A 324 -7.15 -11.36 -1.74
N ARG A 325 -7.80 -12.53 -1.91
CA ARG A 325 -8.52 -13.20 -0.81
C ARG A 325 -7.60 -13.51 0.36
N ARG A 326 -6.44 -14.12 0.06
CA ARG A 326 -5.51 -14.54 1.10
C ARG A 326 -4.88 -13.36 1.84
N LEU A 327 -4.60 -12.26 1.15
CA LEU A 327 -4.05 -11.05 1.76
C LEU A 327 -4.96 -10.47 2.84
N MET A 328 -6.28 -10.53 2.69
CA MET A 328 -7.23 -10.03 3.70
C MET A 328 -7.13 -10.77 5.04
N GLU A 329 -6.59 -11.99 5.05
CA GLU A 329 -6.42 -12.81 6.25
C GLU A 329 -5.09 -12.49 6.97
N VAL A 330 -4.17 -11.80 6.30
CA VAL A 330 -2.88 -11.38 6.86
C VAL A 330 -3.10 -10.16 7.77
N CYS A 331 -2.60 -10.24 9.01
CA CYS A 331 -2.71 -9.15 9.98
C CYS A 331 -1.33 -8.61 10.36
N ALA A 332 -1.11 -7.31 10.20
CA ALA A 332 0.03 -6.60 10.77
C ALA A 332 -0.07 -6.53 12.31
N SER A 333 1.08 -6.56 12.97
CA SER A 333 1.24 -6.40 14.42
C SER A 333 1.89 -5.04 14.72
N LEU A 334 1.06 -4.00 14.78
CA LEU A 334 1.50 -2.63 14.95
C LEU A 334 1.95 -2.36 16.38
N ARG A 335 3.11 -1.69 16.51
CA ARG A 335 3.63 -1.18 17.78
C ARG A 335 3.55 0.33 17.78
N PHE A 336 2.80 0.88 18.73
CA PHE A 336 2.69 2.31 18.92
C PHE A 336 3.65 2.74 20.02
N GLU A 337 4.74 3.40 19.62
CA GLU A 337 5.61 4.08 20.58
C GLU A 337 4.95 5.40 20.94
N ARG A 338 4.69 5.62 22.24
CA ARG A 338 4.28 6.94 22.71
C ARG A 338 5.42 7.93 22.45
N PRO A 339 5.16 9.11 21.87
CA PRO A 339 6.20 10.11 21.60
C PRO A 339 6.89 10.66 22.87
N ASP A 340 6.43 10.31 24.07
CA ASP A 340 6.95 10.81 25.35
C ASP A 340 7.78 9.81 26.16
N ALA A 341 8.22 8.67 25.61
CA ALA A 341 9.22 7.88 26.32
C ALA A 341 10.57 8.62 26.22
N PRO A 342 11.10 9.22 27.32
CA PRO A 342 12.42 9.83 27.26
C PRO A 342 13.39 8.76 26.79
N LYS A 343 14.11 9.02 25.69
CA LYS A 343 15.28 8.22 25.31
C LYS A 343 16.16 8.17 26.55
N ALA A 344 16.24 7.01 27.18
CA ALA A 344 17.18 6.80 28.27
C ALA A 344 18.56 7.16 27.71
N MET A 345 19.09 8.31 28.13
CA MET A 345 20.47 8.65 27.90
C MET A 345 21.29 7.60 28.66
N TYR A 346 21.69 6.55 27.97
CA TYR A 346 22.81 5.75 28.43
C TYR A 346 24.07 6.59 28.22
N HIS A 347 24.40 7.39 29.23
CA HIS A 347 25.78 7.75 29.49
C HIS A 347 26.44 6.55 30.15
N GLN A 348 27.31 5.87 29.41
CA GLN A 348 28.59 5.38 29.93
C GLN A 348 29.67 5.61 28.88
#